data_AF-A0A8J3CAV7-F1
#
_entry.id   AF-A0A8J3CAV7-F1
#
_cell.length_a   1.000
_cell.length_b   1.000
_cell.length_c   1.000
_cell.angle_alpha   90.00
_cell.angle_beta   90.00
_cell.angle_gamma   90.00
#
_symmetry.space_group_name_H-M   'P 1'
#
loop_
_entity.id
_entity.type
_entity.pdbx_description
1 polymer ?
#
loop_
_entity_poly.entity_id
_entity_poly.type
_entity_poly.pdbx_seq_one_letter_code
_entity_poly.pdbx_strand_id
1 'polypeptide(L)'
;MADLRLLDSIGKGTELTPELTVKLIEAGVKQMDIAKWWGISKQRVSQLKQLATRGKALTPREQVQEHFPYPGLPGRYHNSLYKRLRDHGEFVATGGEGMTADKLQRLRSFYLKLRASRTVIVFDPSIPAKKGISTAGGWDLVPRTPEDKDSLIRWNKHTKRTPEGQMIYRFPPELPELLGESDMSGGSDSPTSD
;
A
#
# COMPACT_ATOMS: atom_id res chain seq x y z
N MET A 1 2.86 15.43 15.08
CA MET A 1 3.40 15.37 16.44
C MET A 1 2.39 14.63 17.31
N ALA A 2 2.41 13.29 17.32
CA ALA A 2 1.74 12.47 18.34
C ALA A 2 2.77 12.28 19.46
N ASP A 3 3.01 13.34 20.23
CA ASP A 3 2.33 13.76 21.46
C ASP A 3 3.00 13.11 22.67
N LEU A 4 4.02 13.82 23.19
CA LEU A 4 4.73 13.51 24.43
C LEU A 4 3.76 13.31 25.61
N ARG A 5 2.52 13.83 25.53
CA ARG A 5 1.48 13.61 26.54
C ARG A 5 1.05 12.16 26.66
N LEU A 6 1.08 11.38 25.57
CA LEU A 6 0.78 9.94 25.63
C LEU A 6 1.86 9.21 26.44
N LEU A 7 3.14 9.55 26.22
CA LEU A 7 4.26 8.97 26.97
C LEU A 7 4.22 9.36 28.45
N ASP A 8 3.88 10.60 28.77
CA ASP A 8 3.73 11.06 30.15
C ASP A 8 2.56 10.37 30.86
N SER A 9 1.48 10.01 30.15
CA SER A 9 0.35 9.24 30.71
C SER A 9 0.67 7.76 30.98
N ILE A 10 1.63 7.18 30.25
CA ILE A 10 2.02 5.76 30.36
C ILE A 10 3.04 5.55 31.49
N GLY A 11 3.63 6.64 32.01
CA GLY A 11 4.65 6.60 33.05
C GLY A 11 6.04 6.44 32.46
N LYS A 12 6.86 7.49 32.56
CA LYS A 12 8.30 7.39 32.25
C LYS A 12 8.93 6.30 33.12
N GLY A 13 9.31 5.17 32.50
CA GLY A 13 10.07 4.09 33.15
C GLY A 13 9.53 2.68 32.97
N THR A 14 8.34 2.49 32.39
CA THR A 14 7.79 1.15 32.12
C THR A 14 8.50 0.44 30.95
N GLU A 15 8.82 -0.83 31.17
CA GLU A 15 9.31 -1.75 30.12
C GLU A 15 8.34 -1.80 28.93
N LEU A 16 8.86 -1.83 27.70
CA LEU A 16 8.03 -1.95 26.52
C LEU A 16 7.48 -3.37 26.40
N THR A 17 6.22 -3.57 26.75
CA THR A 17 5.52 -4.86 26.62
C THR A 17 4.92 -5.04 25.21
N PRO A 18 4.60 -6.28 24.79
CA PRO A 18 3.84 -6.56 23.57
C PRO A 18 2.53 -5.77 23.46
N GLU A 19 1.75 -5.70 24.55
CA GLU A 19 0.44 -5.05 24.59
C GLU A 19 0.55 -3.54 24.46
N LEU A 20 1.53 -2.94 25.15
CA LEU A 20 1.81 -1.51 25.05
C LEU A 20 2.29 -1.15 23.63
N THR A 21 3.11 -2.01 23.02
CA THR A 21 3.58 -1.84 21.64
C THR A 21 2.41 -1.76 20.67
N VAL A 22 1.42 -2.64 20.79
CA VAL A 22 0.22 -2.63 19.93
C VAL A 22 -0.61 -1.37 20.16
N LYS A 23 -0.88 -1.00 21.42
CA LYS A 23 -1.63 0.23 21.74
C LYS A 23 -1.00 1.48 21.13
N LEU A 24 0.33 1.60 21.18
CA LEU A 24 1.05 2.72 20.57
C LEU A 24 0.91 2.72 19.05
N ILE A 25 1.00 1.55 18.41
CA ILE A 25 0.83 1.42 16.96
C ILE A 25 -0.61 1.76 16.53
N GLU A 26 -1.61 1.29 17.28
CA GLU A 26 -3.03 1.60 17.07
C GLU A 26 -3.32 3.10 17.27
N ALA A 27 -2.63 3.74 18.21
CA ALA A 27 -2.63 5.19 18.38
C ALA A 27 -1.85 5.96 17.27
N GLY A 28 -1.38 5.26 16.23
CA GLY A 28 -0.71 5.85 15.07
C GLY A 28 0.78 6.13 15.25
N VAL A 29 1.40 5.69 16.34
CA VAL A 29 2.85 5.84 16.56
C VAL A 29 3.62 4.89 15.65
N LYS A 30 4.60 5.41 14.91
CA LYS A 30 5.44 4.57 14.04
C LYS A 30 6.39 3.72 14.89
N GLN A 31 6.61 2.47 14.49
CA GLN A 31 7.55 1.56 15.16
C GLN A 31 8.98 2.12 15.31
N MET A 32 9.41 2.97 14.37
CA MET A 32 10.70 3.66 14.44
C MET A 32 10.75 4.68 15.58
N ASP A 33 9.65 5.34 15.89
CA ASP A 33 9.57 6.31 16.97
C ASP A 33 9.50 5.56 18.32
N ILE A 34 8.74 4.46 18.40
CA ILE A 34 8.75 3.54 19.54
C ILE A 34 10.18 3.02 19.82
N ALA A 35 10.88 2.57 18.78
CA ALA A 35 12.25 2.09 18.89
C ALA A 35 13.19 3.15 19.49
N LYS A 36 13.08 4.40 19.04
CA LYS A 36 13.86 5.53 19.57
C LYS A 36 13.51 5.84 21.01
N TRP A 37 12.21 5.88 21.35
CA TRP A 37 11.75 6.21 22.70
C TRP A 37 12.21 5.20 23.75
N TRP A 38 12.29 3.92 23.38
CA TRP A 38 12.72 2.84 24.29
C TRP A 38 14.17 2.38 24.11
N GLY A 39 14.94 3.00 23.21
CA GLY A 39 16.35 2.64 23.00
C GLY A 39 16.56 1.21 22.48
N ILE A 40 15.59 0.66 21.73
CA ILE A 40 15.64 -0.71 21.19
C ILE A 40 15.60 -0.73 19.66
N SER A 41 15.88 -1.88 19.04
CA SER A 41 15.81 -2.01 17.58
C SER A 41 14.35 -2.06 17.08
N LYS A 42 14.13 -1.55 15.85
CA LYS A 42 12.83 -1.72 15.15
C LYS A 42 12.44 -3.19 15.01
N GLN A 43 13.42 -4.08 14.82
CA GLN A 43 13.16 -5.52 14.75
C GLN A 43 12.58 -6.04 16.06
N ARG A 44 13.09 -5.58 17.22
CA ARG A 44 12.53 -5.92 18.53
C ARG A 44 11.10 -5.40 18.70
N VAL A 45 10.82 -4.15 18.29
CA VAL A 45 9.45 -3.60 18.28
C VAL A 45 8.53 -4.46 17.41
N SER A 46 9.00 -4.90 16.24
CA SER A 46 8.23 -5.78 15.36
C SER A 46 7.97 -7.15 16.01
N GLN A 47 8.95 -7.72 16.73
CA GLN A 47 8.75 -8.97 17.47
C GLN A 47 7.70 -8.81 18.57
N LEU A 48 7.76 -7.72 19.35
CA LEU A 48 6.78 -7.43 20.39
C LEU A 48 5.36 -7.29 19.82
N LYS A 49 5.21 -6.59 18.69
CA LYS A 49 3.93 -6.57 17.95
C LYS A 49 3.47 -7.99 17.62
N GLN A 50 4.34 -8.80 17.00
CA GLN A 50 3.99 -10.17 16.58
C GLN A 50 3.60 -11.07 17.76
N LEU A 51 4.23 -10.90 18.92
CA LEU A 51 3.87 -11.61 20.15
C LEU A 51 2.45 -11.26 20.63
N ALA A 52 2.09 -9.98 20.64
CA ALA A 52 0.76 -9.51 21.06
C ALA A 52 -0.36 -9.77 20.05
N THR A 53 -0.02 -10.00 18.79
CA THR A 53 -0.99 -10.32 17.72
C THR A 53 -1.04 -11.81 17.37
N ARG A 54 -0.26 -12.65 18.07
CA ARG A 54 -0.26 -14.10 17.84
C ARG A 54 -1.66 -14.67 18.12
N GLY A 55 -2.30 -15.26 17.10
CA GLY A 55 -3.65 -15.81 17.19
C GLY A 55 -4.79 -14.80 17.00
N LYS A 56 -4.50 -13.51 16.75
CA LYS A 56 -5.50 -12.53 16.33
C LYS A 56 -5.68 -12.56 14.81
N ALA A 57 -6.86 -12.14 14.34
CA ALA A 57 -7.10 -11.91 12.91
C ALA A 57 -6.09 -10.89 12.36
N LEU A 58 -5.54 -11.17 11.19
CA LEU A 58 -4.62 -10.28 10.50
C LEU A 58 -5.28 -8.92 10.24
N THR A 59 -4.52 -7.84 10.36
CA THR A 59 -5.01 -6.52 9.93
C THR A 59 -5.29 -6.53 8.42
N PRO A 60 -6.17 -5.67 7.88
CA PRO A 60 -6.46 -5.62 6.44
C PRO A 60 -5.18 -5.49 5.59
N ARG A 61 -4.20 -4.72 6.05
CA ARG A 61 -2.89 -4.56 5.39
C ARG A 61 -2.07 -5.85 5.39
N GLU A 62 -2.13 -6.63 6.48
CA GLU A 62 -1.46 -7.93 6.58
C GLU A 62 -2.15 -8.99 5.73
N GLN A 63 -3.48 -8.99 5.68
CA GLN A 63 -4.24 -9.87 4.78
C GLN A 63 -3.83 -9.63 3.32
N VAL A 64 -3.83 -8.37 2.87
CA VAL A 64 -3.40 -8.05 1.50
C VAL A 64 -1.93 -8.41 1.25
N GLN A 65 -1.06 -8.26 2.26
CA GLN A 65 0.33 -8.67 2.17
C GLN A 65 0.50 -10.16 1.90
N GLU A 66 -0.31 -11.04 2.49
CA GLU A 66 -0.25 -12.48 2.26
C GLU A 66 -0.56 -12.84 0.80
N HIS A 67 -1.41 -12.04 0.16
CA HIS A 67 -1.83 -12.20 -1.23
C HIS A 67 -0.98 -11.37 -2.21
N PHE A 68 0.11 -10.76 -1.76
CA PHE A 68 0.99 -10.00 -2.65
C PHE A 68 1.56 -10.93 -3.75
N PRO A 69 1.52 -10.54 -5.04
CA PRO A 69 1.81 -11.47 -6.15
C PRO A 69 3.28 -11.84 -6.26
N TYR A 70 4.18 -11.06 -5.67
CA TYR A 70 5.63 -11.22 -5.77
C TYR A 70 6.29 -11.35 -4.39
N PRO A 71 5.92 -12.35 -3.58
CA PRO A 71 6.49 -12.52 -2.24
C PRO A 71 7.98 -12.84 -2.36
N GLY A 72 8.81 -12.23 -1.51
CA GLY A 72 10.25 -12.50 -1.47
C GLY A 72 11.03 -12.06 -2.70
N LEU A 73 10.46 -11.21 -3.57
CA LEU A 73 11.16 -10.72 -4.74
C LEU A 73 12.46 -9.98 -4.34
N PRO A 74 13.62 -10.27 -4.96
CA PRO A 74 14.87 -9.61 -4.60
C PRO A 74 14.82 -8.08 -4.71
N GLY A 75 15.53 -7.38 -3.82
CA GLY A 75 15.50 -5.91 -3.73
C GLY A 75 15.85 -5.17 -5.02
N ARG A 76 16.68 -5.77 -5.89
CA ARG A 76 17.02 -5.20 -7.22
C ARG A 76 15.79 -4.99 -8.12
N TYR A 77 14.69 -5.72 -7.88
CA TYR A 77 13.44 -5.59 -8.62
C TYR A 77 12.44 -4.63 -7.96
N HIS A 78 12.77 -3.99 -6.84
CA HIS A 78 11.85 -3.10 -6.10
C HIS A 78 11.81 -1.69 -6.71
N ASN A 79 11.40 -1.60 -7.98
CA ASN A 79 11.26 -0.37 -8.74
C ASN A 79 9.91 0.35 -8.47
N SER A 80 9.58 1.35 -9.29
CA SER A 80 8.32 2.09 -9.18
C SER A 80 7.09 1.21 -9.38
N LEU A 81 7.09 0.26 -10.31
CA LEU A 81 5.97 -0.67 -10.55
C LEU A 81 5.71 -1.56 -9.33
N TYR A 82 6.76 -2.15 -8.78
CA TYR A 82 6.67 -2.92 -7.53
C TYR A 82 6.05 -2.07 -6.41
N LYS A 83 6.56 -0.85 -6.21
CA LYS A 83 6.03 0.08 -5.19
C LYS A 83 4.57 0.45 -5.44
N ARG A 84 4.15 0.69 -6.69
CA ARG A 84 2.73 0.99 -7.01
C ARG A 84 1.80 -0.19 -6.71
N LEU A 85 2.25 -1.43 -6.92
CA LEU A 85 1.46 -2.62 -6.55
C LEU A 85 1.30 -2.75 -5.03
N ARG A 86 2.33 -2.40 -4.27
CA ARG A 86 2.28 -2.35 -2.80
C ARG A 86 1.27 -1.30 -2.32
N ASP A 87 1.34 -0.12 -2.91
CA ASP A 87 0.46 1.00 -2.58
C ASP A 87 -1.00 0.71 -2.97
N HIS A 88 -1.22 0.05 -4.09
CA HIS A 88 -2.54 -0.43 -4.48
C HIS A 88 -3.10 -1.43 -3.48
N GLY A 89 -2.30 -2.40 -3.02
CA GLY A 89 -2.74 -3.34 -1.99
C GLY A 89 -3.14 -2.65 -0.69
N GLU A 90 -2.36 -1.65 -0.26
CA GLU A 90 -2.73 -0.82 0.89
C GLU A 90 -4.02 -0.03 0.65
N PHE A 91 -4.18 0.58 -0.52
CA PHE A 91 -5.40 1.31 -0.89
C PHE A 91 -6.64 0.42 -0.87
N VAL A 92 -6.57 -0.80 -1.44
CA VAL A 92 -7.68 -1.76 -1.40
C VAL A 92 -8.01 -2.18 0.04
N ALA A 93 -7.00 -2.31 0.90
CA ALA A 93 -7.19 -2.69 2.30
C ALA A 93 -7.83 -1.59 3.16
N THR A 94 -7.60 -0.31 2.83
CA THR A 94 -7.96 0.80 3.73
C THR A 94 -8.80 1.89 3.08
N GLY A 95 -9.17 1.78 1.81
CA GLY A 95 -9.79 2.87 1.05
C GLY A 95 -8.91 4.11 0.92
N GLY A 96 -7.60 4.01 1.21
CA GLY A 96 -6.69 5.16 1.26
C GLY A 96 -6.50 5.77 2.64
N GLU A 97 -7.21 5.29 3.67
CA GLU A 97 -7.04 5.78 5.04
C GLU A 97 -5.59 5.61 5.52
N GLY A 98 -5.02 6.71 6.03
CA GLY A 98 -3.63 6.77 6.50
C GLY A 98 -2.58 6.84 5.39
N MET A 99 -2.97 6.90 4.11
CA MET A 99 -2.06 7.15 2.99
C MET A 99 -1.87 8.65 2.77
N THR A 100 -0.67 9.08 2.38
CA THR A 100 -0.40 10.51 2.11
C THR A 100 -1.00 10.95 0.79
N ALA A 101 -1.32 12.24 0.65
CA ALA A 101 -1.85 12.82 -0.59
C ALA A 101 -0.93 12.54 -1.80
N ASP A 102 0.40 12.72 -1.67
CA ASP A 102 1.36 12.40 -2.74
C ASP A 102 1.30 10.91 -3.14
N LYS A 103 1.12 10.01 -2.17
CA LYS A 103 1.02 8.57 -2.42
C LYS A 103 -0.26 8.23 -3.21
N LEU A 104 -1.39 8.79 -2.80
CA LEU A 104 -2.69 8.65 -3.46
C LEU A 104 -2.66 9.26 -4.86
N GLN A 105 -2.10 10.46 -5.02
CA GLN A 105 -1.91 11.12 -6.31
C GLN A 105 -1.09 10.27 -7.27
N ARG A 106 0.06 9.76 -6.85
CA ARG A 106 0.91 8.89 -7.69
C ARG A 106 0.20 7.59 -8.05
N LEU A 107 -0.61 7.04 -7.15
CA LEU A 107 -1.38 5.84 -7.39
C LEU A 107 -2.53 6.09 -8.40
N ARG A 108 -3.24 7.21 -8.28
CA ARG A 108 -4.24 7.67 -9.24
C ARG A 108 -3.63 7.88 -10.62
N SER A 109 -2.54 8.65 -10.73
CA SER A 109 -1.83 8.86 -12.00
C SER A 109 -1.34 7.55 -12.61
N PHE A 110 -0.94 6.59 -11.77
CA PHE A 110 -0.55 5.26 -12.23
C PHE A 110 -1.72 4.50 -12.87
N TYR A 111 -2.89 4.48 -12.24
CA TYR A 111 -4.08 3.85 -12.83
C TYR A 111 -4.49 4.50 -14.14
N LEU A 112 -4.52 5.83 -14.18
CA LEU A 112 -4.85 6.59 -15.39
C LEU A 112 -3.88 6.26 -16.53
N LYS A 113 -2.58 6.17 -16.25
CA LYS A 113 -1.57 5.79 -17.24
C LYS A 113 -1.78 4.37 -17.78
N LEU A 114 -2.05 3.39 -16.92
CA LEU A 114 -2.30 2.01 -17.35
C LEU A 114 -3.55 1.91 -18.24
N ARG A 115 -4.63 2.61 -17.85
CA ARG A 115 -5.88 2.67 -18.64
C ARG A 115 -5.64 3.35 -20.00
N ALA A 116 -5.04 4.54 -19.99
CA ALA A 116 -4.81 5.32 -21.21
C ALA A 116 -3.89 4.59 -22.21
N SER A 117 -2.84 3.92 -21.71
CA SER A 117 -1.92 3.14 -22.55
C SER A 117 -2.41 1.73 -22.89
N ARG A 118 -3.55 1.29 -22.30
CA ARG A 118 -4.07 -0.08 -22.43
C ARG A 118 -3.00 -1.14 -22.14
N THR A 119 -2.19 -0.92 -21.10
CA THR A 119 -1.12 -1.83 -20.70
C THR A 119 -1.42 -2.58 -19.40
N VAL A 120 -0.77 -3.73 -19.23
CA VAL A 120 -0.75 -4.53 -18.02
C VAL A 120 0.69 -4.74 -17.57
N ILE A 121 0.89 -4.86 -16.26
CA ILE A 121 2.20 -5.09 -15.67
C ILE A 121 2.56 -6.57 -15.79
N VAL A 122 3.74 -6.85 -16.31
CA VAL A 122 4.31 -8.20 -16.34
C VAL A 122 5.60 -8.21 -15.52
N PHE A 123 5.78 -9.28 -14.76
CA PHE A 123 7.09 -9.64 -14.22
C PHE A 123 7.55 -10.97 -14.80
N ASP A 124 8.76 -10.97 -15.36
CA ASP A 124 9.51 -12.16 -15.74
C ASP A 124 11.01 -11.83 -15.62
N PRO A 125 11.79 -12.56 -14.81
CA PRO A 125 13.20 -12.27 -14.59
C PRO A 125 14.05 -12.30 -15.87
N SER A 126 13.60 -12.91 -16.97
CA SER A 126 14.31 -12.89 -18.26
C SER A 126 14.12 -11.59 -19.05
N ILE A 127 13.19 -10.72 -18.66
CA ILE A 127 12.95 -9.44 -19.35
C ILE A 127 14.20 -8.54 -19.17
N PRO A 128 14.82 -8.06 -20.26
CA PRO A 128 15.99 -7.20 -20.18
C PRO A 128 15.65 -5.83 -19.58
N ALA A 129 16.69 -5.12 -19.14
CA ALA A 129 16.54 -3.76 -18.66
C ALA A 129 15.95 -2.84 -19.75
N LYS A 130 14.97 -2.02 -19.36
CA LYS A 130 14.27 -1.08 -20.25
C LYS A 130 14.21 0.29 -19.60
N LYS A 131 14.81 1.28 -20.26
CA LYS A 131 14.87 2.67 -19.80
C LYS A 131 13.46 3.20 -19.53
N GLY A 132 13.27 3.83 -18.38
CA GLY A 132 11.96 4.36 -17.96
C GLY A 132 11.00 3.32 -17.35
N ILE A 133 11.36 2.03 -17.33
CA ILE A 133 10.56 0.97 -16.71
C ILE A 133 11.34 0.26 -15.60
N SER A 134 12.47 -0.38 -15.94
CA SER A 134 13.30 -1.09 -14.99
C SER A 134 14.75 -1.14 -15.47
N THR A 135 15.66 -0.53 -14.71
CA THR A 135 17.11 -0.61 -14.96
C THR A 135 17.70 -1.98 -14.67
N ALA A 136 17.06 -2.76 -13.79
CA ALA A 136 17.48 -4.12 -13.44
C ALA A 136 16.83 -5.22 -14.30
N GLY A 137 15.97 -4.84 -15.26
CA GLY A 137 15.13 -5.78 -16.00
C GLY A 137 13.97 -6.32 -15.15
N GLY A 138 13.41 -7.45 -15.56
CA GLY A 138 12.36 -8.15 -14.82
C GLY A 138 10.94 -7.64 -15.03
N TRP A 139 10.76 -6.34 -15.30
CA TRP A 139 9.44 -5.71 -15.41
C TRP A 139 9.19 -5.13 -16.79
N ASP A 140 7.96 -5.27 -17.28
CA ASP A 140 7.48 -4.52 -18.45
C ASP A 140 6.01 -4.09 -18.31
N LEU A 141 5.64 -3.12 -19.15
CA LEU A 141 4.26 -2.75 -19.44
C LEU A 141 3.95 -3.22 -20.85
N VAL A 142 3.10 -4.23 -20.97
CA VAL A 142 2.77 -4.86 -22.25
C VAL A 142 1.32 -4.57 -22.62
N PRO A 143 0.95 -4.60 -23.92
CA PRO A 143 -0.44 -4.46 -24.34
C PRO A 143 -1.35 -5.50 -23.66
N ARG A 144 -2.53 -5.05 -23.26
CA ARG A 144 -3.55 -5.90 -22.64
C ARG A 144 -4.17 -6.87 -23.65
N THR A 145 -4.49 -8.07 -23.19
CA THR A 145 -5.32 -9.04 -23.90
C THR A 145 -6.68 -9.16 -23.21
N PRO A 146 -7.70 -9.76 -23.87
CA PRO A 146 -9.02 -9.97 -23.25
C PRO A 146 -8.97 -10.77 -21.94
N GLU A 147 -8.01 -11.70 -21.80
CA GLU A 147 -7.83 -12.54 -20.62
C GLU A 147 -7.41 -11.76 -19.38
N ASP A 148 -6.73 -10.62 -19.57
CA ASP A 148 -6.30 -9.76 -18.48
C ASP A 148 -7.47 -9.04 -17.79
N LYS A 149 -8.66 -8.98 -18.41
CA LYS A 149 -9.88 -8.33 -17.87
C LYS A 149 -9.59 -6.96 -17.24
N ASP A 150 -9.81 -6.80 -15.94
CA ASP A 150 -9.56 -5.63 -15.11
C ASP A 150 -8.27 -5.75 -14.25
N SER A 151 -7.49 -6.81 -14.41
CA SER A 151 -6.27 -7.08 -13.63
C SER A 151 -5.17 -6.04 -13.87
N LEU A 152 -4.52 -5.53 -12.82
CA LEU A 152 -3.36 -4.64 -12.97
C LEU A 152 -2.12 -5.39 -13.45
N ILE A 153 -2.04 -6.69 -13.15
CA ILE A 153 -0.93 -7.57 -13.50
C ILE A 153 -1.38 -8.70 -14.41
N ARG A 154 -0.48 -9.20 -15.25
CA ARG A 154 -0.69 -10.45 -15.98
C ARG A 154 -0.18 -11.59 -15.12
N TRP A 155 -1.09 -12.45 -14.69
CA TRP A 155 -0.78 -13.63 -13.89
C TRP A 155 0.02 -14.64 -14.72
N ASN A 156 1.19 -15.07 -14.23
CA ASN A 156 2.08 -16.01 -14.90
C ASN A 156 2.81 -16.92 -13.89
N LYS A 157 3.73 -17.76 -14.37
CA LYS A 157 4.52 -18.69 -13.55
C LYS A 157 5.42 -18.02 -12.48
N HIS A 158 5.65 -16.72 -12.57
CA HIS A 158 6.44 -15.92 -11.63
C HIS A 158 5.58 -15.16 -10.61
N THR A 159 4.26 -15.38 -10.62
CA THR A 159 3.31 -14.78 -9.67
C THR A 159 2.79 -15.82 -8.68
N LYS A 160 2.64 -15.44 -7.41
CA LYS A 160 1.85 -16.18 -6.42
C LYS A 160 0.37 -15.93 -6.70
N ARG A 161 -0.28 -16.86 -7.40
CA ARG A 161 -1.71 -16.77 -7.72
C ARG A 161 -2.56 -17.29 -6.55
N THR A 162 -3.42 -16.44 -6.00
CA THR A 162 -4.44 -16.79 -4.99
C THR A 162 -5.78 -16.18 -5.40
N PRO A 163 -6.93 -16.79 -5.07
CA PRO A 163 -8.24 -16.23 -5.38
C PRO A 163 -8.39 -14.78 -4.88
N GLU A 164 -8.00 -14.52 -3.64
CA GLU A 164 -8.05 -13.20 -3.02
C GLU A 164 -7.08 -12.24 -3.70
N GLY A 165 -5.86 -12.68 -4.03
CA GLY A 165 -4.91 -11.86 -4.78
C GLY A 165 -5.45 -11.47 -6.16
N GLN A 166 -6.17 -12.37 -6.84
CA GLN A 166 -6.82 -12.06 -8.11
C GLN A 166 -7.97 -11.06 -7.96
N MET A 167 -8.58 -10.93 -6.79
CA MET A 167 -9.57 -9.90 -6.49
C MET A 167 -8.90 -8.59 -6.11
N ILE A 168 -7.88 -8.63 -5.26
CA ILE A 168 -7.14 -7.46 -4.79
C ILE A 168 -6.50 -6.73 -5.97
N TYR A 169 -5.75 -7.43 -6.83
CA TYR A 169 -4.90 -6.81 -7.86
C TYR A 169 -5.62 -6.45 -9.16
N ARG A 170 -6.84 -5.95 -9.05
CA ARG A 170 -7.64 -5.39 -10.15
C ARG A 170 -7.67 -3.88 -10.09
N PHE A 171 -8.05 -3.21 -11.18
CA PHE A 171 -8.38 -1.80 -11.08
C PHE A 171 -9.45 -1.61 -10.00
N PRO A 172 -9.28 -0.65 -9.07
CA PRO A 172 -10.32 -0.35 -8.12
C PRO A 172 -11.55 0.23 -8.85
N PRO A 173 -12.76 0.03 -8.31
CA PRO A 173 -13.98 0.62 -8.87
C PRO A 173 -13.88 2.16 -8.87
N GLU A 174 -13.29 2.72 -7.83
CA GLU A 174 -13.09 4.16 -7.65
C GLU A 174 -11.60 4.50 -7.60
N LEU A 175 -11.24 5.65 -8.16
CA LEU A 175 -9.87 6.16 -8.08
C LEU A 175 -9.63 6.76 -6.69
N PRO A 176 -8.37 6.80 -6.21
CA PRO A 176 -8.03 7.50 -4.98
C PRO A 176 -8.57 8.93 -4.99
N GLU A 177 -9.35 9.28 -3.97
CA GLU A 177 -9.79 10.65 -3.73
C GLU A 177 -8.61 11.52 -3.33
N LEU A 178 -8.61 12.75 -3.83
CA LEU A 178 -7.62 13.76 -3.48
C LEU A 178 -8.30 14.79 -2.60
N LEU A 179 -7.76 15.02 -1.40
CA LEU A 179 -8.26 16.05 -0.50
C LEU A 179 -8.28 17.40 -1.23
N GLY A 180 -9.48 17.92 -1.50
CA GLY A 180 -9.72 19.15 -2.27
C GLY A 180 -10.63 19.01 -3.51
N GLU A 181 -11.03 17.79 -3.92
CA GLU A 181 -12.01 17.61 -5.02
C GLU A 181 -13.48 17.66 -4.56
N SER A 182 -13.75 17.55 -3.24
CA SER A 182 -15.12 17.57 -2.66
C SER A 182 -15.79 18.95 -2.64
N ASP A 183 -15.03 20.03 -2.76
CA ASP A 183 -15.53 21.39 -2.51
C ASP A 183 -15.96 22.12 -3.80
N MET A 184 -15.91 21.46 -4.96
CA MET A 184 -16.16 22.07 -6.27
C MET A 184 -17.47 21.62 -6.95
N SER A 185 -18.30 20.79 -6.30
CA SER A 185 -19.60 20.34 -6.87
C SER A 185 -20.83 21.09 -6.31
N GLY A 186 -20.64 22.13 -5.51
CA GLY A 186 -21.73 22.85 -4.82
C GLY A 186 -22.12 24.21 -5.40
N GLY A 187 -22.04 24.45 -6.71
CA GLY A 187 -22.29 25.80 -7.23
C GLY A 187 -22.64 25.91 -8.71
N SER A 188 -23.82 25.44 -9.11
CA SER A 188 -24.62 26.08 -10.16
C SER A 188 -26.02 25.50 -10.16
N ASP A 189 -26.95 26.19 -9.51
CA ASP A 189 -28.34 26.26 -9.94
C ASP A 189 -28.99 27.44 -9.19
N SER A 190 -28.96 28.60 -9.84
CA SER A 190 -29.92 29.66 -9.58
C SER A 190 -30.74 29.83 -10.87
N PRO A 191 -32.07 29.67 -10.81
CA PRO A 191 -32.92 29.75 -11.98
C PRO A 191 -33.08 31.20 -12.42
N THR A 192 -32.98 31.42 -13.72
CA THR A 192 -33.48 32.61 -14.40
C THR A 192 -34.97 32.73 -14.11
N SER A 193 -35.38 33.80 -13.44
CA SER A 193 -36.77 34.24 -13.35
C SER A 193 -36.99 35.45 -14.24
N ASP A 194 -38.14 35.42 -14.93
CA ASP A 194 -38.67 36.32 -15.97
C ASP A 194 -38.52 37.83 -15.74
#